data_AF-G3MR55-F1
#
_entry.id   AF-G3MR55-F1
#
_cell.length_a   1.000
_cell.length_b   1.000
_cell.length_c   1.000
_cell.angle_alpha   90.00
_cell.angle_beta   90.00
_cell.angle_gamma   90.00
#
_symmetry.space_group_name_H-M   'P 1'
#
loop_
_entity.id
_entity.type
_entity.pdbx_description
1 polymer ?
#
loop_
_entity_poly.entity_id
_entity_poly.type
_entity_poly.pdbx_seq_one_letter_code
_entity_poly.pdbx_strand_id
1 'polypeptide(L)'
;MDHKSNIKKVVMLVLMCQAQFGTATLSYSIMRDESLYSLDGECFFRGYHLENGVPKNMETPCERWNCTLGGSYPDVIVDGCEEVNLKQRLLPDEVQQNQSNLWPNCCKGK
;
A
#
# COMPACT_ATOMS: atom_id res chain seq x y z
N MET A 1 27.36 49.60 -6.57
CA MET A 1 26.02 48.98 -6.41
C MET A 1 26.17 47.50 -6.72
N ASP A 2 26.35 46.72 -5.65
CA ASP A 2 26.74 45.31 -5.65
C ASP A 2 25.62 44.36 -6.07
N HIS A 3 25.53 44.12 -7.37
CA HIS A 3 24.50 43.24 -7.95
C HIS A 3 24.79 41.73 -7.75
N LYS A 4 25.97 41.37 -7.24
CA LYS A 4 26.50 39.98 -7.22
C LYS A 4 26.21 39.20 -5.93
N SER A 5 25.81 39.89 -4.86
CA SER A 5 25.65 39.31 -3.51
C SER A 5 24.27 38.68 -3.24
N ASN A 6 23.25 39.04 -4.02
CA ASN A 6 21.88 38.57 -3.81
C ASN A 6 21.55 37.23 -4.49
N ILE A 7 22.14 36.93 -5.66
CA ILE A 7 21.84 35.71 -6.43
C ILE A 7 22.29 34.44 -5.68
N LYS A 8 23.43 34.51 -4.97
CA LYS A 8 23.93 33.37 -4.18
C LYS A 8 23.05 33.03 -2.97
N LYS A 9 22.31 34.02 -2.43
CA LYS A 9 21.39 33.81 -1.30
C LYS A 9 20.05 33.22 -1.73
N VAL A 10 19.60 33.52 -2.94
CA VAL A 10 18.32 33.02 -3.48
C VAL A 10 18.43 31.55 -3.92
N VAL A 11 19.58 31.14 -4.48
CA VAL A 11 19.81 29.75 -4.91
C VAL A 11 19.85 28.76 -3.73
N MET A 12 20.18 29.23 -2.51
CA MET A 12 20.26 28.38 -1.33
C MET A 12 18.90 28.10 -0.66
N LEU A 13 17.82 28.72 -1.13
CA LEU A 13 16.47 28.58 -0.53
C LEU A 13 15.60 27.53 -1.23
N VAL A 14 16.11 26.81 -2.23
CA VAL A 14 15.35 25.83 -3.02
C VAL A 14 15.90 24.42 -2.80
N LEU A 15 15.69 23.89 -1.60
CA LEU A 15 15.78 22.46 -1.33
C LEU A 15 14.68 22.07 -0.34
N MET A 16 13.43 22.27 -0.76
CA MET A 16 12.32 21.57 -0.12
C MET A 16 12.36 20.12 -0.60
N CYS A 17 12.90 19.26 0.25
CA CYS A 17 12.91 17.82 0.08
C CYS A 17 11.46 17.34 0.16
N GLN A 18 10.77 17.28 -0.98
CA GLN A 18 9.48 16.61 -1.06
C GLN A 18 9.77 15.11 -1.05
N ALA A 19 9.70 14.50 0.14
CA ALA A 19 9.52 13.06 0.26
C ALA A 19 8.09 12.75 -0.22
N GLN A 20 7.91 12.67 -1.53
CA GLN A 20 6.70 12.09 -2.10
C GLN A 20 6.79 10.59 -1.87
N PHE A 21 6.18 10.11 -0.79
CA PHE A 21 5.83 8.70 -0.68
C PHE A 21 4.82 8.42 -1.79
N GLY A 22 5.30 7.84 -2.89
CA GLY A 22 4.43 7.37 -3.97
C GLY A 22 3.67 6.15 -3.47
N THR A 23 2.45 6.34 -2.97
CA THR A 23 1.58 5.22 -2.65
C THR A 23 0.98 4.68 -3.93
N ALA A 24 1.30 3.44 -4.30
CA ALA A 24 0.64 2.76 -5.40
C ALA A 24 -0.66 2.14 -4.88
N THR A 25 -1.79 2.80 -5.17
CA THR A 25 -3.13 2.28 -4.87
C THR A 25 -3.64 1.45 -6.04
N LEU A 26 -3.96 0.19 -5.79
CA LEU A 26 -4.57 -0.71 -6.76
C LEU A 26 -5.91 -1.22 -6.21
N SER A 27 -6.96 -1.16 -7.02
CA SER A 27 -8.28 -1.73 -6.70
C SER A 27 -8.45 -3.08 -7.39
N TYR A 28 -8.85 -4.10 -6.62
CA TYR A 28 -9.05 -5.47 -7.09
C TYR A 28 -10.54 -5.82 -6.97
N SER A 29 -11.05 -6.39 -8.05
CA SER A 29 -12.33 -7.09 -8.09
C SER A 29 -12.07 -8.57 -8.38
N ILE A 30 -13.05 -9.43 -8.08
CA ILE A 30 -13.02 -10.89 -8.33
C ILE A 30 -12.52 -11.27 -9.74
N MET A 31 -12.70 -10.40 -10.73
CA MET A 31 -12.25 -10.67 -12.11
C MET A 31 -10.73 -10.53 -12.34
N ARG A 32 -9.96 -10.03 -11.37
CA ARG A 32 -8.50 -9.79 -11.51
C ARG A 32 -7.61 -10.62 -10.59
N ASP A 33 -8.15 -11.21 -9.53
CA ASP A 33 -7.39 -12.04 -8.59
C ASP A 33 -8.30 -13.14 -8.02
N GLU A 34 -8.01 -14.40 -8.37
CA GLU A 34 -8.78 -15.57 -7.91
C GLU A 34 -8.69 -15.78 -6.39
N SER A 35 -7.76 -15.09 -5.71
CA SER A 35 -7.61 -15.18 -4.26
C SER A 35 -8.60 -14.32 -3.47
N LEU A 36 -9.37 -13.44 -4.14
CA LEU A 36 -10.43 -12.65 -3.52
C LEU A 36 -11.76 -13.41 -3.57
N TYR A 37 -12.31 -13.73 -2.41
CA TYR A 37 -13.63 -14.32 -2.30
C TYR A 37 -14.32 -13.88 -1.01
N SER A 38 -15.64 -14.07 -0.96
CA SER A 38 -16.43 -13.84 0.25
C SER A 38 -17.18 -15.11 0.64
N LEU A 39 -17.22 -15.42 1.93
CA LEU A 39 -17.97 -16.54 2.49
C LEU A 39 -18.70 -16.07 3.74
N ASP A 40 -20.02 -16.30 3.83
CA ASP A 40 -20.85 -15.92 4.99
C ASP A 40 -20.76 -14.45 5.44
N GLY A 41 -20.55 -13.53 4.49
CA GLY A 41 -20.40 -12.10 4.80
C GLY A 41 -19.01 -11.71 5.31
N GLU A 42 -18.04 -12.62 5.20
CA GLU A 42 -16.64 -12.38 5.49
C GLU A 42 -15.83 -12.27 4.18
N CYS A 43 -14.73 -11.53 4.23
CA CYS A 43 -13.87 -11.30 3.09
C CYS A 43 -12.54 -12.04 3.25
N PHE A 44 -12.12 -12.71 2.18
CA PHE A 44 -10.86 -13.44 2.14
C PHE A 44 -10.04 -12.95 0.96
N PHE A 45 -8.78 -12.64 1.23
CA PHE A 45 -7.83 -12.17 0.22
C PHE A 45 -6.47 -12.80 0.46
N ARG A 46 -5.94 -13.50 -0.55
CA ARG A 46 -4.63 -14.19 -0.49
C ARG A 46 -4.47 -15.09 0.76
N GLY A 47 -5.54 -15.78 1.14
CA GLY A 47 -5.57 -16.67 2.31
C GLY A 47 -5.83 -15.98 3.65
N TYR A 48 -5.88 -14.64 3.71
CA TYR A 48 -6.16 -13.91 4.95
C TYR A 48 -7.65 -13.57 5.06
N HIS A 49 -8.17 -13.75 6.27
CA HIS A 49 -9.45 -13.16 6.67
C HIS A 49 -9.28 -11.64 6.88
N LEU A 50 -10.21 -10.88 6.28
CA LEU A 50 -10.32 -9.43 6.36
C LEU A 50 -11.70 -9.06 6.89
N GLU A 51 -11.73 -8.30 7.97
CA GLU A 51 -12.96 -7.72 8.50
C GLU A 51 -13.45 -6.60 7.58
N ASN A 52 -14.76 -6.55 7.33
CA ASN A 52 -15.37 -5.61 6.40
C ASN A 52 -15.14 -4.15 6.84
N GLY A 53 -14.53 -3.35 5.97
CA GLY A 53 -14.22 -1.95 6.20
C GLY A 53 -13.08 -1.68 7.17
N VAL A 54 -12.40 -2.72 7.67
CA VAL A 54 -11.27 -2.60 8.60
C VAL A 54 -9.96 -2.81 7.84
N PRO A 55 -9.09 -1.79 7.76
CA PRO A 55 -7.80 -1.94 7.11
C PRO A 55 -6.88 -2.92 7.86
N LYS A 56 -6.27 -3.85 7.13
CA LYS A 56 -5.21 -4.75 7.60
C LYS A 56 -3.86 -4.28 7.05
N ASN A 57 -2.93 -3.98 7.93
CA ASN A 57 -1.56 -3.60 7.54
C ASN A 57 -0.68 -4.85 7.50
N MET A 58 0.10 -4.99 6.45
CA MET A 58 0.99 -6.12 6.18
C MET A 58 2.44 -5.63 6.09
N GLU A 59 3.38 -6.48 6.48
CA GLU A 59 4.82 -6.30 6.24
C GLU A 59 5.24 -6.95 4.92
N THR A 60 4.74 -8.16 4.65
CA THR A 60 5.14 -8.96 3.48
C THR A 60 3.91 -9.46 2.73
N PRO A 61 3.64 -8.95 1.51
CA PRO A 61 4.20 -7.70 0.96
C PRO A 61 3.84 -6.49 1.83
N CYS A 62 4.64 -5.41 1.74
CA CYS A 62 4.43 -4.20 2.55
C CYS A 62 3.26 -3.39 1.98
N GLU A 63 2.07 -3.78 2.40
CA GLU A 63 0.81 -3.31 1.84
C GLU A 63 -0.21 -3.02 2.96
N ARG A 64 -1.19 -2.17 2.67
CA ARG A 64 -2.42 -2.03 3.45
C ARG A 64 -3.57 -2.55 2.62
N TRP A 65 -4.35 -3.46 3.17
CA TRP A 65 -5.51 -4.05 2.52
C TRP A 65 -6.77 -3.55 3.20
N ASN A 66 -7.77 -3.15 2.42
CA ASN A 66 -9.08 -2.80 2.93
C ASN A 66 -10.14 -3.49 2.08
N CYS A 67 -10.90 -4.40 2.70
CA CYS A 67 -12.00 -5.07 2.02
C CYS A 67 -13.31 -4.33 2.27
N THR A 68 -14.13 -4.19 1.23
CA THR A 68 -15.47 -3.63 1.32
C THR A 68 -16.48 -4.61 0.73
N LEU A 69 -17.47 -4.95 1.56
CA LEU A 69 -18.64 -5.71 1.18
C LEU A 69 -19.83 -4.75 1.06
N GLY A 70 -20.22 -4.44 -0.17
CA GLY A 70 -21.31 -3.49 -0.44
C GLY A 70 -21.93 -3.56 -1.84
N GLY A 71 -21.33 -4.31 -2.77
CA GLY A 71 -21.83 -4.55 -4.12
C GLY A 71 -22.17 -6.02 -4.38
N SER A 72 -22.29 -6.39 -5.65
CA SER A 72 -22.55 -7.78 -6.07
C SER A 72 -21.38 -8.73 -5.77
N TYR A 73 -20.18 -8.18 -5.52
CA TYR A 73 -18.94 -8.90 -5.26
C TYR A 73 -18.11 -8.16 -4.19
N PRO A 74 -17.26 -8.85 -3.42
CA PRO A 74 -16.26 -8.22 -2.58
C PRO A 74 -15.27 -7.41 -3.42
N ASP A 75 -14.87 -6.25 -2.90
CA ASP A 75 -13.79 -5.43 -3.45
C ASP A 75 -12.69 -5.28 -2.40
N VAL A 76 -11.42 -5.34 -2.84
CA VAL A 76 -10.25 -5.08 -1.99
C VAL A 76 -9.42 -3.95 -2.59
N ILE A 77 -9.14 -2.94 -1.77
CA ILE A 77 -8.18 -1.88 -2.08
C ILE A 77 -6.85 -2.26 -1.44
N VAL A 78 -5.78 -2.28 -2.24
CA VAL A 78 -4.41 -2.52 -1.78
C VAL A 78 -3.58 -1.27 -2.01
N ASP A 79 -3.05 -0.71 -0.92
CA ASP A 79 -2.05 0.35 -0.98
C ASP A 79 -0.67 -0.25 -0.70
N GLY A 80 0.24 -0.16 -1.66
CA GLY A 80 1.63 -0.61 -1.53
C GLY A 80 2.62 0.55 -1.55
N CYS A 81 3.86 0.28 -1.12
CA CYS A 81 4.97 1.23 -1.29
C CYS A 81 5.45 1.31 -2.75
N GLU A 82 5.33 0.20 -3.49
CA GLU A 82 5.78 0.06 -4.87
C GLU A 82 4.78 -0.81 -5.66
N GLU A 83 4.87 -0.78 -6.99
CA GLU A 83 4.16 -1.74 -7.83
C GLU A 83 4.74 -3.15 -7.64
N VAL A 84 4.10 -3.95 -6.78
CA VAL A 84 4.52 -5.34 -6.53
C VAL A 84 4.24 -6.21 -7.76
N ASN A 85 5.26 -6.92 -8.23
CA ASN A 85 5.15 -7.86 -9.35
C ASN A 85 4.20 -9.01 -8.98
N LEU A 86 3.18 -9.28 -9.82
CA LEU A 86 2.05 -10.18 -9.53
C LEU A 86 2.47 -11.60 -9.10
N LYS A 87 3.65 -12.07 -9.50
CA LYS A 87 4.17 -13.40 -9.14
C LYS A 87 4.47 -13.57 -7.64
N GLN A 88 4.74 -12.49 -6.91
CA GLN A 88 4.97 -12.52 -5.45
C GLN A 88 3.67 -12.48 -4.64
N ARG A 89 2.51 -12.30 -5.28
CA ARG A 89 1.22 -12.12 -4.61
C ARG A 89 0.46 -13.41 -4.34
N LEU A 90 0.89 -14.52 -4.95
CA LEU A 90 0.37 -15.86 -4.68
C LEU A 90 1.10 -16.45 -3.47
N LEU A 91 0.83 -15.92 -2.27
CA LEU A 91 1.25 -16.58 -1.03
C LEU A 91 0.15 -17.59 -0.67
N PRO A 92 0.47 -18.89 -0.60
CA PRO A 92 -0.55 -19.93 -0.39
C PRO A 92 -1.08 -19.98 1.04
N ASP A 93 -0.39 -19.38 2.01
CA ASP A 93 -0.71 -19.41 3.44
C ASP A 93 -0.45 -18.06 4.13
N GLU A 94 -1.06 -17.85 5.30
CA GLU A 94 -0.71 -16.73 6.16
C GLU A 94 0.79 -16.79 6.51
N VAL A 95 1.53 -15.77 6.09
CA VAL A 95 2.95 -15.59 6.39
C VAL A 95 3.06 -14.83 7.70
N GLN A 96 3.96 -15.27 8.58
CA GLN A 96 4.26 -14.59 9.83
C GLN A 96 4.67 -13.13 9.56
N GLN A 97 3.96 -12.18 10.19
CA GLN A 97 4.20 -10.75 10.03
C GLN A 97 4.95 -10.19 11.25
N ASN A 98 5.98 -9.38 11.01
CA ASN A 98 6.59 -8.58 12.06
C ASN A 98 5.70 -7.39 12.42
N GLN A 99 5.01 -7.48 13.56
CA GLN A 99 4.07 -6.46 14.03
C GLN A 99 4.71 -5.08 14.25
N SER A 100 6.02 -5.01 14.52
CA SER A 100 6.71 -3.72 14.66
C SER A 100 7.04 -3.05 13.32
N ASN A 101 6.84 -3.74 12.20
CA ASN A 101 7.25 -3.30 10.87
C ASN A 101 6.12 -3.44 9.82
N LEU A 102 4.86 -3.30 10.22
CA LEU A 102 3.74 -3.29 9.27
C LEU A 102 3.70 -1.99 8.45
N TRP A 103 2.96 -1.99 7.35
CA TRP A 103 2.66 -0.77 6.59
C TRP A 103 2.11 0.34 7.52
N PRO A 104 2.56 1.61 7.38
CA PRO A 104 3.49 2.13 6.38
C PRO A 104 4.98 2.08 6.81
N ASN A 105 5.31 1.49 7.97
CA ASN A 105 6.68 1.49 8.48
C ASN A 105 7.65 0.71 7.59
N CYS A 106 7.23 -0.44 7.04
CA CYS A 106 8.02 -1.21 6.08
C CYS A 106 8.22 -0.52 4.72
N CYS A 107 7.58 0.63 4.47
CA CYS A 107 7.85 1.45 3.28
C CYS A 107 9.11 2.30 3.42
N LYS A 108 9.72 2.39 4.61
CA LYS A 108 10.93 3.18 4.80
C LYS A 108 12.10 2.53 4.04
N GLY A 109 12.53 3.17 2.95
CA GLY A 109 13.66 2.72 2.13
C GLY A 109 13.30 1.82 0.95
N LYS A 110 12.02 1.75 0.59
CA LYS A 110 11.53 1.22 -0.68
C LYS A 110 11.19 2.39 -1.60
#